data_AF-A0A819P859-F1
#
_entry.id   AF-A0A819P859-F1
#
_cell.length_a   1.000
_cell.length_b   1.000
_cell.length_c   1.000
_cell.angle_alpha   90.00
_cell.angle_beta   90.00
_cell.angle_gamma   90.00
#
_symmetry.space_group_name_H-M   'P 1'
#
loop_
_entity.id
_entity.type
_entity.pdbx_description
1 polymer ?
#
loop_
_entity_poly.entity_id
_entity_poly.type
_entity_poly.pdbx_seq_one_letter_code
_entity_poly.pdbx_strand_id
1 'polypeptide(L)'
;MHAIAYTLLILLTTALINSIPFNTDNEDLDHQEILHRGLSSCLLWYQSQPDPATLLAKTLKPPCSISPAFSETLPGGWSVDPGCDASKQPNTCDMHKGANGCYRSAISNTGPGDQACYDKNGQWISDPWKGAGTLDAETPLGDIIQQGKHLIADVLPYYSCCKTSIFSQSQNCSLYYEKRPSGQCQN
;
A
#
# COMPACT_ATOMS: atom_id res chain seq x y z
N MET A 1 47.89 31.69 -18.56
CA MET A 1 46.54 31.91 -19.15
C MET A 1 45.68 30.72 -18.75
N HIS A 2 44.38 30.87 -18.44
CA HIS A 2 43.43 29.85 -17.93
C HIS A 2 43.08 29.86 -16.42
N ALA A 3 43.03 31.02 -15.76
CA ALA A 3 42.43 31.12 -14.42
C ALA A 3 41.48 32.31 -14.20
N ILE A 4 41.25 33.15 -15.21
CA ILE A 4 40.45 34.39 -15.07
C ILE A 4 39.08 34.28 -15.76
N ALA A 5 38.84 33.23 -16.55
CA ALA A 5 37.59 33.08 -17.31
C ALA A 5 36.42 32.46 -16.51
N TYR A 6 36.66 31.79 -15.38
CA TYR A 6 35.60 31.08 -14.65
C TYR A 6 34.95 31.91 -13.53
N THR A 7 35.63 32.95 -13.03
CA THR A 7 35.09 33.77 -11.93
C THR A 7 34.05 34.80 -12.41
N LEU A 8 34.06 35.16 -13.69
CA LEU A 8 33.07 36.11 -14.25
C LEU A 8 31.75 35.45 -14.64
N LEU A 9 31.71 34.13 -14.83
CA LEU A 9 30.49 33.41 -15.19
C LEU A 9 29.59 33.12 -13.97
N ILE A 10 30.15 33.14 -12.75
CA ILE A 10 29.42 32.84 -11.51
C ILE A 10 28.71 34.08 -10.93
N LEU A 11 29.15 35.29 -11.27
CA LEU A 11 28.51 36.54 -10.80
C LEU A 11 27.39 37.07 -11.71
N LEU A 12 27.24 36.53 -12.91
CA LEU A 12 26.16 36.89 -13.85
C LEU A 12 24.93 35.99 -13.73
N THR A 13 25.01 34.84 -13.06
CA THR A 13 23.87 33.95 -12.84
C THR A 13 23.12 34.25 -11.54
N THR A 14 23.75 34.88 -10.55
CA THR A 14 23.08 35.22 -9.28
C THR A 14 22.25 36.51 -9.33
N ALA A 15 22.46 37.36 -10.35
CA ALA A 15 21.68 38.60 -10.52
C ALA A 15 20.40 38.45 -11.36
N LEU A 16 20.15 37.28 -11.97
CA LEU A 16 18.93 37.01 -12.77
C LEU A 16 17.90 36.12 -12.06
N ILE A 17 18.18 35.64 -10.85
CA ILE A 17 17.30 34.72 -10.12
C ILE A 17 16.30 35.47 -9.20
N ASN A 18 16.51 36.76 -8.93
CA ASN A 18 15.70 37.51 -7.96
C ASN A 18 14.52 38.32 -8.53
N SER A 19 14.10 38.07 -9.78
CA SER A 19 12.99 38.83 -10.39
C SER A 19 12.06 37.97 -11.24
N ILE A 20 11.92 36.68 -10.94
CA ILE A 20 10.82 35.88 -11.51
C ILE A 20 9.81 35.67 -10.39
N PRO A 21 8.60 36.26 -10.47
CA PRO A 21 7.53 35.87 -9.56
C PRO A 21 7.34 34.36 -9.71
N PHE A 22 7.48 33.62 -8.62
CA PHE A 22 7.12 32.21 -8.56
C PHE A 22 5.66 32.11 -8.99
N ASN A 23 5.45 31.59 -10.21
CA ASN A 23 4.13 31.37 -10.75
C ASN A 23 3.55 30.13 -10.05
N THR A 24 2.65 30.34 -9.10
CA THR A 24 1.96 29.29 -8.33
C THR A 24 1.02 28.43 -9.17
N ASP A 25 0.79 28.79 -10.43
CA ASP A 25 -0.20 28.14 -11.29
C ASP A 25 0.25 26.76 -11.85
N ASN A 26 1.53 26.40 -11.74
CA ASN A 26 2.06 25.18 -12.38
C ASN A 26 2.04 23.93 -11.47
N GLU A 27 2.17 24.10 -10.15
CA GLU A 27 2.06 22.99 -9.19
C GLU A 27 0.62 22.49 -9.10
N ASP A 28 -0.37 23.39 -9.18
CA ASP A 28 -1.79 23.03 -9.11
C ASP A 28 -2.30 22.27 -10.35
N LEU A 29 -1.78 22.57 -11.54
CA LEU A 29 -2.13 21.85 -12.77
C LEU A 29 -1.54 20.42 -12.80
N ASP A 30 -0.28 20.27 -12.39
CA ASP A 30 0.36 18.95 -12.28
C ASP A 30 -0.34 18.09 -11.19
N HIS A 31 -0.70 18.71 -10.07
CA HIS A 31 -1.50 18.05 -9.02
C HIS A 31 -2.87 17.60 -9.50
N GLN A 32 -3.62 18.43 -10.24
CA GLN A 32 -4.93 18.05 -10.79
C GLN A 32 -4.81 16.90 -11.81
N GLU A 33 -3.76 16.90 -12.62
CA GLU A 33 -3.49 15.83 -13.59
C GLU A 33 -3.14 14.50 -12.90
N ILE A 34 -2.30 14.53 -11.85
CA ILE A 34 -1.95 13.36 -11.04
C ILE A 34 -3.20 12.77 -10.37
N LEU A 35 -4.05 13.62 -9.79
CA LEU A 35 -5.31 13.20 -9.17
C LEU A 35 -6.24 12.52 -10.18
N HIS A 36 -6.41 13.14 -11.36
CA HIS A 36 -7.31 12.62 -12.39
C HIS A 36 -6.82 11.28 -12.95
N ARG A 37 -5.50 11.13 -13.14
CA ARG A 37 -4.87 9.87 -13.57
C ARG A 37 -4.98 8.78 -12.51
N GLY A 38 -4.77 9.10 -11.25
CA GLY A 38 -4.94 8.16 -10.12
C GLY A 38 -6.38 7.64 -10.03
N LEU A 39 -7.37 8.55 -10.08
CA LEU A 39 -8.79 8.21 -10.11
C LEU A 39 -9.15 7.31 -11.30
N SER A 40 -8.71 7.69 -12.51
CA SER A 40 -8.98 6.91 -13.72
C SER A 40 -8.37 5.50 -13.65
N SER A 41 -7.15 5.39 -13.12
CA SER A 41 -6.45 4.10 -12.95
C SER A 41 -7.15 3.21 -11.92
N CYS A 42 -7.59 3.78 -10.79
CA CYS A 42 -8.35 3.05 -9.78
C CYS A 42 -9.68 2.51 -10.34
N LEU A 43 -10.43 3.33 -11.08
CA LEU A 43 -11.72 2.93 -11.66
C LEU A 43 -11.55 1.83 -12.72
N LEU A 44 -10.56 1.96 -13.61
CA LEU A 44 -10.27 0.93 -14.62
C LEU A 44 -9.83 -0.38 -13.97
N TRP A 45 -8.97 -0.32 -12.95
CA TRP A 45 -8.61 -1.50 -12.18
C TRP A 45 -9.84 -2.13 -11.55
N TYR A 46 -10.66 -1.36 -10.83
CA TYR A 46 -11.86 -1.83 -10.13
C TYR A 46 -12.83 -2.56 -11.07
N GLN A 47 -13.10 -1.99 -12.24
CA GLN A 47 -13.99 -2.57 -13.25
C GLN A 47 -13.46 -3.89 -13.84
N SER A 48 -12.14 -4.08 -13.86
CA SER A 48 -11.51 -5.32 -14.32
C SER A 48 -11.45 -6.41 -13.25
N GLN A 49 -11.72 -6.09 -11.97
CA GLN A 49 -11.55 -7.05 -10.89
C GLN A 49 -12.67 -8.08 -10.83
N PRO A 50 -12.33 -9.37 -10.58
CA PRO A 50 -13.33 -10.39 -10.35
C PRO A 50 -14.10 -10.14 -9.04
N ASP A 51 -15.13 -10.93 -8.80
CA ASP A 51 -15.77 -10.99 -7.49
C ASP A 51 -14.74 -11.49 -6.44
N PRO A 52 -14.44 -10.69 -5.39
CA PRO A 52 -13.48 -11.06 -4.35
C PRO A 52 -13.84 -12.38 -3.63
N ALA A 53 -15.12 -12.75 -3.57
CA ALA A 53 -15.55 -13.99 -2.93
C ALA A 53 -14.90 -15.23 -3.58
N THR A 54 -14.62 -15.18 -4.88
CA THR A 54 -13.98 -16.27 -5.61
C THR A 54 -12.51 -16.47 -5.22
N LEU A 55 -11.83 -15.41 -4.80
CA LEU A 55 -10.45 -15.43 -4.34
C LEU A 55 -10.38 -15.78 -2.86
N LEU A 56 -11.24 -15.17 -2.03
CA LEU A 56 -11.38 -15.47 -0.59
C LEU A 56 -11.71 -16.95 -0.33
N ALA A 57 -12.49 -17.59 -1.21
CA ALA A 57 -12.78 -19.02 -1.09
C ALA A 57 -11.52 -19.92 -1.21
N LYS A 58 -10.39 -19.35 -1.67
CA LYS A 58 -9.10 -20.03 -1.86
C LYS A 58 -8.04 -19.55 -0.86
N THR A 59 -8.42 -18.76 0.14
CA THR A 59 -7.50 -18.32 1.19
C THR A 59 -7.76 -19.08 2.49
N LEU A 60 -6.79 -18.99 3.40
CA LEU A 60 -6.93 -19.51 4.75
C LEU A 60 -7.62 -18.46 5.63
N LYS A 61 -8.23 -18.92 6.73
CA LYS A 61 -8.82 -18.02 7.73
C LYS A 61 -7.87 -17.87 8.92
N PRO A 62 -7.48 -16.64 9.30
CA PRO A 62 -6.58 -16.42 10.43
C PRO A 62 -7.33 -16.63 11.76
N PRO A 63 -6.61 -16.82 12.89
CA PRO A 63 -7.20 -16.71 14.22
C PRO A 63 -7.90 -15.35 14.42
N CYS A 64 -9.04 -15.32 15.13
CA CYS A 64 -9.68 -14.02 15.47
C CYS A 64 -8.92 -13.25 16.56
N SER A 65 -8.14 -13.96 17.37
CA SER A 65 -7.30 -13.39 18.41
C SER A 65 -5.96 -14.13 18.46
N ILE A 66 -4.89 -13.37 18.69
CA ILE A 66 -3.54 -13.88 18.92
C ILE A 66 -2.98 -13.34 20.23
N SER A 67 -1.82 -13.85 20.64
CA SER A 67 -1.08 -13.28 21.76
C SER A 67 -0.66 -11.84 21.44
N PRO A 68 -0.83 -10.87 22.36
CA PRO A 68 -0.29 -9.52 22.22
C PRO A 68 1.24 -9.46 22.08
N ALA A 69 1.94 -10.58 22.30
CA ALA A 69 3.38 -10.67 22.08
C ALA A 69 3.79 -10.86 20.61
N PHE A 70 2.84 -11.12 19.69
CA PHE A 70 3.08 -11.32 18.25
C PHE A 70 4.17 -12.36 17.93
N SER A 71 3.81 -13.64 17.95
CA SER A 71 4.73 -14.74 17.56
C SER A 71 5.15 -14.66 16.09
N GLU A 72 6.31 -15.21 15.74
CA GLU A 72 6.81 -15.24 14.34
C GLU A 72 5.91 -16.00 13.36
N THR A 73 5.14 -16.96 13.87
CA THR A 73 4.17 -17.74 13.10
C THR A 73 2.88 -17.94 13.88
N LEU A 74 1.78 -18.13 13.16
CA LEU A 74 0.50 -18.56 13.73
C LEU A 74 0.10 -19.93 13.17
N PRO A 75 -0.81 -20.65 13.85
CA PRO A 75 -1.34 -21.92 13.36
C PRO A 75 -1.91 -21.80 11.94
N GLY A 76 -1.72 -22.84 11.13
CA GLY A 76 -2.24 -22.87 9.75
C GLY A 76 -1.31 -22.26 8.70
N GLY A 77 -0.03 -22.02 9.01
CA GLY A 77 0.96 -21.59 8.01
C GLY A 77 0.99 -20.08 7.77
N TRP A 78 0.58 -19.30 8.76
CA TRP A 78 0.69 -17.84 8.73
C TRP A 78 2.06 -17.40 9.25
N SER A 79 2.71 -16.49 8.55
CA SER A 79 4.01 -15.91 8.92
C SER A 79 3.92 -14.39 8.98
N VAL A 80 4.76 -13.76 9.80
CA VAL A 80 4.84 -12.30 9.89
C VAL A 80 4.95 -11.66 8.50
N ASP A 81 4.19 -10.59 8.28
CA ASP A 81 4.33 -9.75 7.10
C ASP A 81 5.49 -8.75 7.31
N PRO A 82 6.55 -8.79 6.50
CA PRO A 82 7.66 -7.84 6.60
C PRO A 82 7.23 -6.37 6.45
N GLY A 83 6.13 -6.09 5.75
CA GLY A 83 5.55 -4.76 5.54
C GLY A 83 4.73 -4.23 6.73
N CYS A 84 4.38 -5.08 7.69
CA CYS A 84 3.68 -4.70 8.92
C CYS A 84 4.08 -5.65 10.06
N ASP A 85 5.31 -5.48 10.54
CA ASP A 85 5.92 -6.30 11.57
C ASP A 85 5.84 -5.58 12.92
N ALA A 86 5.21 -6.23 13.91
CA ALA A 86 5.01 -5.65 15.25
C ALA A 86 6.33 -5.30 15.96
N SER A 87 7.41 -6.01 15.68
CA SER A 87 8.73 -5.74 16.25
C SER A 87 9.38 -4.45 15.69
N LYS A 88 8.88 -3.94 14.56
CA LYS A 88 9.40 -2.77 13.84
C LYS A 88 8.54 -1.52 14.03
N GLN A 89 7.54 -1.57 14.90
CA GLN A 89 6.74 -0.40 15.27
C GLN A 89 7.62 0.73 15.83
N PRO A 90 7.28 2.02 15.61
CA PRO A 90 6.10 2.51 14.90
C PRO A 90 6.28 2.64 13.37
N ASN A 91 7.47 2.35 12.84
CA ASN A 91 7.84 2.66 11.45
C ASN A 91 7.53 1.50 10.49
N THR A 92 6.32 0.96 10.58
CA THR A 92 5.83 -0.14 9.74
C THR A 92 4.33 0.03 9.44
N CYS A 93 3.70 -0.90 8.73
CA CYS A 93 2.26 -0.90 8.46
C CYS A 93 1.76 0.32 7.65
N ASP A 94 2.54 0.76 6.65
CA ASP A 94 2.19 1.95 5.86
C ASP A 94 0.88 1.83 5.08
N MET A 95 0.51 0.62 4.68
CA MET A 95 -0.74 0.32 3.98
C MET A 95 -1.89 -0.09 4.92
N HIS A 96 -1.60 -0.32 6.20
CA HIS A 96 -2.56 -0.80 7.21
C HIS A 96 -2.49 0.07 8.47
N LYS A 97 -2.68 1.37 8.29
CA LYS A 97 -2.59 2.34 9.40
C LYS A 97 -3.60 2.01 10.49
N GLY A 98 -3.09 1.72 11.69
CA GLY A 98 -3.88 1.27 12.85
C GLY A 98 -3.58 -0.17 13.27
N ALA A 99 -3.03 -0.99 12.37
CA ALA A 99 -2.51 -2.31 12.72
C ALA A 99 -1.22 -2.21 13.56
N ASN A 100 -1.08 -3.12 14.52
CA ASN A 100 0.17 -3.31 15.26
C ASN A 100 1.07 -4.37 14.58
N GLY A 101 0.48 -5.37 13.95
CA GLY A 101 1.22 -6.34 13.14
C GLY A 101 0.29 -7.14 12.25
N CYS A 102 0.82 -7.64 11.14
CA CYS A 102 0.10 -8.48 10.21
C CYS A 102 0.85 -9.79 9.92
N TYR A 103 0.09 -10.76 9.44
CA TYR A 103 0.58 -12.06 9.00
C TYR A 103 0.07 -12.33 7.60
N ARG A 104 0.86 -13.03 6.78
CA ARG A 104 0.44 -13.51 5.47
C ARG A 104 0.33 -15.02 5.44
N SER A 105 -0.57 -15.51 4.61
CA SER A 105 -0.63 -16.92 4.23
C SER A 105 -1.12 -17.08 2.80
N ALA A 106 -0.80 -18.22 2.20
CA ALA A 106 -1.37 -18.68 0.94
C ALA A 106 -1.37 -20.22 0.91
N ILE A 107 -2.30 -20.82 0.16
CA ILE A 107 -2.35 -22.28 -0.03
C ILE A 107 -1.19 -22.75 -0.90
N SER A 108 -0.72 -21.90 -1.81
CA SER A 108 0.39 -22.17 -2.72
C SER A 108 1.25 -20.92 -2.88
N ASN A 109 2.45 -21.08 -3.45
CA ASN A 109 3.36 -19.96 -3.73
C ASN A 109 2.91 -19.09 -4.92
N THR A 110 1.76 -19.37 -5.53
CA THR A 110 1.14 -18.57 -6.60
C THR A 110 -0.37 -18.43 -6.39
N GLY A 111 -0.98 -17.43 -7.01
CA GLY A 111 -2.41 -17.18 -6.88
C GLY A 111 -2.77 -16.53 -5.54
N PRO A 112 -4.02 -16.68 -5.06
CA PRO A 112 -4.53 -15.87 -3.97
C PRO A 112 -3.83 -16.12 -2.64
N GLY A 113 -3.56 -15.04 -1.91
CA GLY A 113 -3.10 -15.04 -0.53
C GLY A 113 -4.02 -14.19 0.34
N ASP A 114 -3.80 -14.24 1.64
CA ASP A 114 -4.48 -13.35 2.58
C ASP A 114 -3.48 -12.74 3.55
N GLN A 115 -3.73 -11.49 3.91
CA GLN A 115 -2.98 -10.77 4.90
C GLN A 115 -3.93 -10.41 6.05
N ALA A 116 -3.63 -10.92 7.24
CA ALA A 116 -4.42 -10.74 8.45
C ALA A 116 -3.72 -9.78 9.40
N CYS A 117 -4.35 -8.66 9.71
CA CYS A 117 -3.81 -7.63 10.58
C CYS A 117 -4.51 -7.60 11.93
N TYR A 118 -3.74 -7.28 12.97
CA TYR A 118 -4.19 -7.28 14.35
C TYR A 118 -3.85 -5.97 15.05
N ASP A 119 -4.71 -5.58 15.99
CA ASP A 119 -4.45 -4.43 16.86
C ASP A 119 -3.38 -4.76 17.92
N LYS A 120 -3.01 -3.78 18.74
CA LYS A 120 -2.00 -3.96 19.81
C LYS A 120 -2.39 -5.01 20.87
N ASN A 121 -3.67 -5.38 20.95
CA ASN A 121 -4.18 -6.38 21.87
C ASN A 121 -4.30 -7.77 21.20
N GLY A 122 -3.80 -7.91 19.96
CA GLY A 122 -3.87 -9.15 19.20
C GLY A 122 -5.28 -9.46 18.69
N GLN A 123 -6.18 -8.48 18.58
CA GLN A 123 -7.51 -8.67 17.99
C GLN A 123 -7.47 -8.45 16.49
N TRP A 124 -8.04 -9.39 15.73
CA TRP A 124 -8.10 -9.28 14.27
C TRP A 124 -8.95 -8.07 13.84
N ILE A 125 -8.47 -7.34 12.83
CA ILE A 125 -9.10 -6.11 12.36
C ILE A 125 -9.85 -6.40 11.06
N SER A 126 -11.18 -6.24 11.09
CA SER A 126 -12.05 -6.34 9.90
C SER A 126 -12.24 -5.01 9.18
N ASP A 127 -12.15 -3.90 9.91
CA ASP A 127 -12.45 -2.55 9.42
C ASP A 127 -11.22 -1.95 8.71
N PRO A 128 -11.27 -1.70 7.39
CA PRO A 128 -10.16 -1.12 6.65
C PRO A 128 -9.66 0.20 7.22
N TRP A 129 -10.56 1.00 7.79
CA TRP A 129 -10.23 2.31 8.36
C TRP A 129 -9.53 2.22 9.73
N LYS A 130 -9.39 1.01 10.27
CA LYS A 130 -8.65 0.71 11.50
C LYS A 130 -7.36 -0.08 11.23
N GLY A 131 -7.02 -0.30 9.96
CA GLY A 131 -5.83 -1.06 9.57
C GLY A 131 -6.10 -2.55 9.36
N ALA A 132 -7.26 -2.91 8.80
CA ALA A 132 -7.49 -4.28 8.36
C ALA A 132 -6.44 -4.69 7.31
N GLY A 133 -6.13 -5.97 7.28
CA GLY A 133 -5.34 -6.55 6.20
C GLY A 133 -6.18 -6.73 4.94
N THR A 134 -5.54 -7.24 3.89
CA THR A 134 -6.16 -7.36 2.58
C THR A 134 -5.99 -8.76 2.00
N LEU A 135 -7.01 -9.23 1.29
CA LEU A 135 -6.86 -10.25 0.26
C LEU A 135 -5.74 -9.84 -0.71
N ASP A 136 -4.89 -10.79 -1.10
CA ASP A 136 -3.98 -10.65 -2.24
C ASP A 136 -4.54 -11.47 -3.40
N ALA A 137 -4.69 -10.88 -4.59
CA ALA A 137 -4.99 -11.68 -5.77
C ALA A 137 -3.78 -12.55 -6.18
N GLU A 138 -2.58 -12.05 -5.91
CA GLU A 138 -1.32 -12.75 -6.12
C GLU A 138 -0.48 -12.65 -4.86
N THR A 139 -0.24 -13.79 -4.20
CA THR A 139 0.55 -13.86 -2.97
C THR A 139 2.00 -13.40 -3.22
N PRO A 140 2.64 -12.67 -2.30
CA PRO A 140 4.06 -12.32 -2.41
C PRO A 140 5.01 -13.45 -1.95
N LEU A 141 4.50 -14.59 -1.48
CA LEU A 141 5.31 -15.67 -0.86
C LEU A 141 6.12 -16.51 -1.87
N GLY A 142 6.00 -16.23 -3.17
CA GLY A 142 6.72 -16.93 -4.23
C GLY A 142 8.09 -16.31 -4.59
N ASP A 143 8.53 -16.59 -5.81
CA ASP A 143 9.76 -16.04 -6.37
C ASP A 143 9.63 -14.55 -6.76
N ILE A 144 10.67 -13.99 -7.37
CA ILE A 144 10.69 -12.58 -7.79
C ILE A 144 9.62 -12.27 -8.85
N ILE A 145 9.25 -13.24 -9.70
CA ILE A 145 8.19 -13.06 -10.70
C ILE A 145 6.86 -12.91 -9.96
N GLN A 146 6.64 -13.76 -8.97
CA GLN A 146 5.44 -13.72 -8.15
C GLN A 146 5.35 -12.42 -7.34
N GLN A 147 6.44 -11.93 -6.75
CA GLN A 147 6.48 -10.61 -6.11
C GLN A 147 6.14 -9.48 -7.08
N GLY A 148 6.61 -9.56 -8.33
CA GLY A 148 6.25 -8.60 -9.37
C GLY A 148 4.75 -8.64 -9.72
N LYS A 149 4.14 -9.83 -9.74
CA LYS A 149 2.69 -9.96 -9.93
C LYS A 149 1.90 -9.35 -8.78
N HIS A 150 2.29 -9.62 -7.53
CA HIS A 150 1.68 -9.01 -6.35
C HIS A 150 1.75 -7.48 -6.41
N LEU A 151 2.92 -6.93 -6.78
CA LEU A 151 3.10 -5.49 -6.95
C LEU A 151 2.08 -4.91 -7.94
N ILE A 152 1.90 -5.54 -9.10
CA ILE A 152 0.99 -5.05 -10.14
C ILE A 152 -0.48 -5.27 -9.77
N ALA A 153 -0.82 -6.43 -9.21
CA ALA A 153 -2.19 -6.86 -8.97
C ALA A 153 -2.82 -6.23 -7.72
N ASP A 154 -2.01 -5.92 -6.70
CA ASP A 154 -2.47 -5.57 -5.36
C ASP A 154 -1.87 -4.23 -4.88
N VAL A 155 -0.55 -4.04 -4.99
CA VAL A 155 0.13 -2.85 -4.42
C VAL A 155 -0.08 -1.58 -5.25
N LEU A 156 0.18 -1.59 -6.56
CA LEU A 156 -0.02 -0.41 -7.42
C LEU A 156 -1.48 0.09 -7.42
N PRO A 157 -2.50 -0.78 -7.44
CA PRO A 157 -3.89 -0.37 -7.28
C PRO A 157 -4.17 0.26 -5.92
N TYR A 158 -3.59 -0.26 -4.82
CA TYR A 158 -3.70 0.39 -3.51
C TYR A 158 -3.19 1.84 -3.58
N TYR A 159 -2.04 2.09 -4.20
CA TYR A 159 -1.53 3.46 -4.33
C TYR A 159 -2.44 4.34 -5.18
N SER A 160 -2.92 3.81 -6.32
CA SER A 160 -3.81 4.52 -7.25
C SER A 160 -5.18 4.84 -6.66
N CYS A 161 -5.67 4.02 -5.73
CA CYS A 161 -6.96 4.19 -5.09
C CYS A 161 -6.87 4.95 -3.75
N CYS A 162 -5.84 4.72 -2.94
CA CYS A 162 -5.79 5.16 -1.53
C CYS A 162 -4.74 6.23 -1.23
N LYS A 163 -3.66 6.37 -2.02
CA LYS A 163 -2.55 7.29 -1.74
C LYS A 163 -2.47 8.47 -2.72
N THR A 164 -2.93 8.32 -3.96
CA THR A 164 -2.88 9.39 -4.97
C THR A 164 -3.97 10.45 -4.81
N SER A 165 -4.91 10.29 -3.87
CA SER A 165 -5.92 11.31 -3.56
C SER A 165 -5.48 12.19 -2.39
N ILE A 166 -5.47 13.51 -2.58
CA ILE A 166 -5.17 14.52 -1.52
C ILE A 166 -6.11 14.39 -0.31
N PHE A 167 -7.27 13.75 -0.49
CA PHE A 167 -8.09 13.29 0.63
C PHE A 167 -7.54 11.97 1.17
N SER A 168 -6.89 12.02 2.33
CA SER A 168 -6.69 10.85 3.19
C SER A 168 -8.04 10.18 3.41
N GLN A 169 -8.21 8.94 2.94
CA GLN A 169 -9.52 8.26 2.81
C GLN A 169 -10.42 8.85 1.70
N SER A 170 -9.92 8.96 0.47
CA SER A 170 -10.84 9.21 -0.64
C SER A 170 -11.87 8.08 -0.74
N GLN A 171 -13.07 8.45 -1.21
CA GLN A 171 -14.12 7.50 -1.55
C GLN A 171 -13.62 6.36 -2.47
N ASN A 172 -12.52 6.57 -3.19
CA ASN A 172 -11.91 5.58 -4.09
C ASN A 172 -11.20 4.46 -3.33
N CYS A 173 -10.70 4.70 -2.12
CA CYS A 173 -10.06 3.66 -1.33
C CYS A 173 -11.08 2.58 -0.92
N SER A 174 -12.36 2.93 -0.79
CA SER A 174 -13.44 1.95 -0.63
C SER A 174 -13.54 0.99 -1.82
N LEU A 175 -13.28 1.45 -3.06
CA LEU A 175 -13.27 0.59 -4.24
C LEU A 175 -12.16 -0.46 -4.17
N TYR A 176 -11.00 -0.07 -3.65
CA TYR A 176 -9.90 -1.01 -3.39
C TYR A 176 -10.33 -2.08 -2.39
N TYR A 177 -10.82 -1.67 -1.22
CA TYR A 177 -11.24 -2.61 -0.18
C TYR A 177 -12.48 -3.44 -0.54
N GLU A 178 -13.31 -2.99 -1.48
CA GLU A 178 -14.38 -3.82 -2.02
C GLU A 178 -13.81 -5.01 -2.82
N LYS A 179 -12.71 -4.82 -3.56
CA LYS A 179 -12.09 -5.88 -4.38
C LYS A 179 -10.95 -6.61 -3.69
N ARG A 180 -10.42 -6.05 -2.60
CA ARG A 180 -9.39 -6.61 -1.73
C ARG A 180 -9.80 -6.49 -0.26
N PRO A 181 -10.96 -7.05 0.12
CA PRO A 181 -11.43 -6.96 1.50
C PRO A 181 -10.51 -7.76 2.41
N SER A 182 -10.54 -7.43 3.70
CA SER A 182 -10.11 -8.35 4.75
C SER A 182 -11.04 -9.57 4.71
N GLY A 183 -10.48 -10.77 4.85
CA GLY A 183 -11.24 -12.01 4.83
C GLY A 183 -12.14 -12.19 6.06
N GLN A 184 -12.21 -13.44 6.56
CA GLN A 184 -12.89 -13.75 7.81
C GLN A 184 -11.93 -14.49 8.72
N CYS A 185 -11.88 -14.10 9.99
CA CYS A 185 -11.18 -14.90 10.99
C CYS A 185 -11.99 -16.13 11.42
N GLN A 186 -11.32 -17.07 12.09
CA GLN A 186 -11.91 -18.24 12.74
C GLN A 186 -11.29 -18.45 14.13
N ASN A 187 -12.06 -19.05 15.05
CA ASN A 187 -11.58 -19.45 16.38
C ASN A 187 -11.20 -20.93 16.41
#